data_AF-A0A523RWF2-F1
#
_entry.id   AF-A0A523RWF2-F1
#
_cell.length_a   1.000
_cell.length_b   1.000
_cell.length_c   1.000
_cell.angle_alpha   90.00
_cell.angle_beta   90.00
_cell.angle_gamma   90.00
#
_symmetry.space_group_name_H-M   'P 1'
#
loop_
_entity.id
_entity.type
_entity.pdbx_description
1 polymer ?
#
loop_
_entity_poly.entity_id
_entity_poly.type
_entity_poly.pdbx_seq_one_letter_code
_entity_poly.pdbx_strand_id
1 'polypeptide(L)'
;MKKPELLAPAGNLEKLKMAIIYGADAVYLGGENFGLRAGAKNFTLKQLAEGIKFAHDRGKRVYLTLNIIPHNEDLVGLPEYVAKLKELDLDAVIISDPGVLKIVKNIIPEMEVHLSTQASTTNYAAVNFWYEQGVRRIILARELSLEEIKEIIKKSPPDMKIETFVHGAMCISYSGRCLLSNYMVSRDANRGDCAHSCRWRYYLMEETRPGEYFPVYEDEKGAYFFNSKDLCMIEHLPSLIEAGISAFKIEGRMKSSYYVATVVKAYRHLIDSYFSKPKEYFCDEKWLDEIKKVSHRYFTTGFYFTKPGGEEQRYDSSAYIKTYDFAGLILEYDADNQIATIEQKNRIFVGDEIEIFGPDDDFFTQKIEKMWDEEGEEIEAAPHAKQIIRMKMAKPVKPWYIIRKFNET
;
A
#
# COMPACT_ATOMS: atom_id res chain seq x y z
N MET A 1 -18.24 14.18 13.45
CA MET A 1 -17.15 13.92 12.48
C MET A 1 -17.45 12.62 11.76
N LYS A 2 -17.19 12.52 10.46
CA LYS A 2 -17.34 11.26 9.72
C LYS A 2 -16.05 10.45 9.85
N LYS A 3 -16.18 9.14 10.08
CA LYS A 3 -15.04 8.22 10.15
C LYS A 3 -14.43 8.07 8.75
N PRO A 4 -13.12 8.32 8.56
CA PRO A 4 -12.50 8.16 7.26
C PRO A 4 -12.46 6.69 6.86
N GLU A 5 -12.63 6.43 5.57
CA GLU A 5 -12.44 5.11 4.98
C GLU A 5 -10.96 4.74 4.99
N LEU A 6 -10.61 3.57 5.54
CA LEU A 6 -9.25 3.04 5.43
C LEU A 6 -9.11 2.25 4.11
N LEU A 7 -8.41 2.83 3.13
CA LEU A 7 -8.20 2.24 1.82
C LEU A 7 -6.82 1.58 1.71
N ALA A 8 -6.83 0.26 1.53
CA ALA A 8 -5.62 -0.56 1.49
C ALA A 8 -5.25 -1.01 0.07
N PRO A 9 -3.95 -1.24 -0.21
CA PRO A 9 -3.49 -1.74 -1.50
C PRO A 9 -3.68 -3.26 -1.62
N ALA A 10 -4.16 -3.72 -2.76
CA ALA A 10 -4.20 -5.15 -3.10
C ALA A 10 -3.46 -5.41 -4.42
N GLY A 11 -2.30 -6.08 -4.33
CA GLY A 11 -1.51 -6.48 -5.51
C GLY A 11 -1.83 -7.88 -6.06
N ASN A 12 -2.60 -8.67 -5.31
CA ASN A 12 -3.14 -9.98 -5.68
C ASN A 12 -4.28 -10.36 -4.71
N LEU A 13 -4.93 -11.48 -4.97
CA LEU A 13 -6.08 -11.94 -4.19
C LEU A 13 -5.76 -12.23 -2.71
N GLU A 14 -4.59 -12.79 -2.39
CA GLU A 14 -4.16 -13.00 -0.99
C GLU A 14 -4.09 -11.67 -0.24
N LYS A 15 -3.48 -10.64 -0.85
CA LYS A 15 -3.37 -9.30 -0.25
C LYS A 15 -4.73 -8.61 -0.11
N LEU A 16 -5.66 -8.83 -1.04
CA LEU A 16 -7.04 -8.34 -0.92
C LEU A 16 -7.71 -8.95 0.31
N LYS A 17 -7.69 -10.27 0.42
CA LYS A 17 -8.30 -10.99 1.56
C LYS A 17 -7.65 -10.54 2.87
N MET A 18 -6.32 -10.45 2.89
CA MET A 18 -5.54 -9.98 4.03
C MET A 18 -5.94 -8.55 4.46
N ALA A 19 -5.98 -7.60 3.54
CA ALA A 19 -6.35 -6.22 3.83
C ALA A 19 -7.74 -6.13 4.48
N ILE A 20 -8.71 -6.84 3.93
CA ILE A 20 -10.09 -6.84 4.39
C ILE A 20 -10.22 -7.49 5.77
N ILE A 21 -9.57 -8.64 5.98
CA ILE A 21 -9.58 -9.35 7.27
C ILE A 21 -8.95 -8.50 8.37
N TYR A 22 -7.86 -7.79 8.06
CA TYR A 22 -7.16 -6.93 9.03
C TYR A 22 -7.78 -5.53 9.20
N GLY A 23 -8.92 -5.27 8.55
CA GLY A 23 -9.78 -4.14 8.89
C GLY A 23 -9.84 -2.99 7.87
N ALA A 24 -9.36 -3.19 6.64
CA ALA A 24 -9.58 -2.20 5.58
C ALA A 24 -11.09 -2.03 5.30
N ASP A 25 -11.51 -0.80 5.04
CA ASP A 25 -12.89 -0.49 4.63
C ASP A 25 -13.08 -0.68 3.13
N ALA A 26 -12.00 -0.50 2.36
CA ALA A 26 -11.95 -0.74 0.93
C ALA A 26 -10.54 -1.16 0.50
N VAL A 27 -10.44 -1.76 -0.68
CA VAL A 27 -9.17 -2.09 -1.33
C VAL A 27 -9.08 -1.48 -2.72
N TYR A 28 -7.89 -1.04 -3.13
CA TYR A 28 -7.62 -0.67 -4.51
C TYR A 28 -6.64 -1.64 -5.17
N LEU A 29 -6.93 -2.02 -6.41
CA LEU A 29 -6.20 -3.06 -7.14
C LEU A 29 -6.08 -2.75 -8.63
N GLY A 30 -5.20 -3.48 -9.31
CA GLY A 30 -5.01 -3.37 -10.76
C GLY A 30 -5.51 -4.64 -11.45
N GLY A 31 -6.16 -4.48 -12.59
CA GLY A 31 -6.39 -5.60 -13.50
C GLY A 31 -5.18 -5.86 -14.38
N GLU A 32 -5.32 -6.76 -15.35
CA GLU A 32 -4.23 -7.15 -16.24
C GLU A 32 -3.66 -5.98 -17.06
N ASN A 33 -4.47 -4.95 -17.34
CA ASN A 33 -4.10 -3.81 -18.18
C ASN A 33 -4.44 -2.46 -17.53
N PHE A 34 -3.85 -1.39 -18.07
CA PHE A 34 -4.19 0.03 -17.81
C PHE A 34 -4.01 0.54 -16.36
N GLY A 35 -3.36 -0.22 -15.49
CA GLY A 35 -3.01 0.19 -14.13
C GLY A 35 -1.53 0.58 -13.98
N LEU A 36 -1.23 1.57 -13.14
CA LEU A 36 0.15 1.79 -12.70
C LEU A 36 0.63 0.58 -11.88
N ARG A 37 1.88 0.12 -12.05
CA ARG A 37 2.44 -1.14 -11.49
C ARG A 37 2.15 -2.37 -12.35
N ALA A 38 2.59 -2.34 -13.61
CA ALA A 38 2.57 -3.51 -14.50
C ALA A 38 3.30 -4.73 -13.89
N GLY A 39 4.34 -4.50 -13.07
CA GLY A 39 5.08 -5.57 -12.39
C GLY A 39 4.39 -6.20 -11.17
N ALA A 40 3.19 -5.78 -10.78
CA ALA A 40 2.40 -6.51 -9.77
C ALA A 40 1.75 -7.75 -10.43
N LYS A 41 1.44 -8.80 -9.64
CA LYS A 41 0.80 -10.01 -10.19
C LYS A 41 -0.55 -9.71 -10.86
N ASN A 42 -1.20 -8.60 -10.47
CA ASN A 42 -2.47 -8.06 -10.99
C ASN A 42 -3.60 -9.11 -11.01
N PHE A 43 -4.82 -8.67 -11.27
CA PHE A 43 -5.98 -9.55 -11.19
C PHE A 43 -6.53 -9.87 -12.59
N THR A 44 -6.70 -11.16 -12.87
CA THR A 44 -7.56 -11.64 -13.96
C THR A 44 -9.02 -11.29 -13.67
N LEU A 45 -9.89 -11.24 -14.68
CA LEU A 45 -11.33 -11.01 -14.48
C LEU A 45 -11.97 -12.01 -13.49
N LYS A 46 -11.53 -13.28 -13.51
CA LYS A 46 -12.01 -14.30 -12.57
C LYS A 46 -11.61 -13.99 -11.13
N GLN A 47 -10.35 -13.58 -10.92
CA GLN A 47 -9.87 -13.19 -9.59
C GLN A 47 -10.50 -11.88 -9.11
N LEU A 48 -10.80 -10.95 -10.03
CA LEU A 48 -11.58 -9.74 -9.71
C LEU A 48 -12.96 -10.12 -9.17
N ALA A 49 -13.71 -10.97 -9.89
CA ALA A 49 -15.02 -11.43 -9.45
C ALA A 49 -14.96 -12.12 -8.08
N GLU A 50 -13.96 -12.98 -7.84
CA GLU A 50 -13.77 -13.62 -6.53
C GLU A 50 -13.45 -12.59 -5.43
N GLY A 51 -12.56 -11.64 -5.72
CA GLY A 51 -12.16 -10.60 -4.77
C GLY A 51 -13.29 -9.65 -4.41
N ILE A 52 -14.07 -9.22 -5.41
CA ILE A 52 -15.27 -8.38 -5.24
C ILE A 52 -16.27 -9.10 -4.35
N LYS A 53 -16.62 -10.35 -4.69
CA LYS A 53 -17.53 -11.15 -3.88
C LYS A 53 -17.04 -11.27 -2.43
N PHE A 54 -15.77 -11.61 -2.23
CA PHE A 54 -15.19 -11.74 -0.89
C PHE A 54 -15.31 -10.45 -0.06
N ALA A 55 -15.12 -9.30 -0.70
CA ALA A 55 -15.21 -7.98 -0.08
C ALA A 55 -16.66 -7.60 0.26
N HIS A 56 -17.56 -7.75 -0.70
CA HIS A 56 -18.98 -7.44 -0.57
C HIS A 56 -19.68 -8.31 0.47
N ASP A 57 -19.34 -9.60 0.55
CA ASP A 57 -19.81 -10.51 1.62
C ASP A 57 -19.45 -10.01 3.03
N ARG A 58 -18.52 -9.05 3.15
CA ARG A 58 -18.05 -8.41 4.39
C ARG A 58 -18.37 -6.91 4.45
N GLY A 59 -19.22 -6.40 3.54
CA GLY A 59 -19.58 -4.99 3.46
C GLY A 59 -18.41 -4.06 3.12
N LYS A 60 -17.36 -4.57 2.46
CA LYS A 60 -16.17 -3.83 2.06
C LYS A 60 -16.18 -3.55 0.56
N ARG A 61 -15.48 -2.49 0.14
CA ARG A 61 -15.53 -1.99 -1.24
C ARG A 61 -14.26 -2.30 -2.03
N VAL A 62 -14.36 -2.39 -3.35
CA VAL A 62 -13.26 -2.69 -4.27
C VAL A 62 -13.18 -1.64 -5.37
N TYR A 63 -12.00 -1.02 -5.50
CA TYR A 63 -11.73 0.00 -6.53
C TYR A 63 -10.67 -0.48 -7.52
N LEU A 64 -10.99 -0.41 -8.82
CA LEU A 64 -10.07 -0.83 -9.88
C LEU A 64 -9.31 0.37 -10.44
N THR A 65 -7.98 0.28 -10.56
CA THR A 65 -7.18 1.33 -11.16
C THR A 65 -7.11 1.21 -12.69
N LEU A 66 -7.48 2.28 -13.38
CA LEU A 66 -7.28 2.55 -14.82
C LEU A 66 -6.48 3.85 -14.97
N ASN A 67 -5.37 3.95 -14.25
CA ASN A 67 -4.74 5.22 -13.87
C ASN A 67 -3.38 5.50 -14.53
N ILE A 68 -3.08 4.86 -15.65
CA ILE A 68 -1.93 5.25 -16.49
C ILE A 68 -2.13 6.65 -17.11
N ILE A 69 -1.06 7.20 -17.68
CA ILE A 69 -1.15 8.32 -18.63
C ILE A 69 -1.11 7.71 -20.03
N PRO A 70 -2.27 7.53 -20.70
CA PRO A 70 -2.33 6.77 -21.95
C PRO A 70 -1.80 7.59 -23.13
N HIS A 71 -1.13 6.90 -24.05
CA HIS A 71 -0.89 7.37 -25.40
C HIS A 71 -1.97 6.79 -26.34
N ASN A 72 -2.03 7.27 -27.60
CA ASN A 72 -3.08 6.84 -28.54
C ASN A 72 -3.19 5.31 -28.70
N GLU A 73 -2.06 4.60 -28.66
CA GLU A 73 -2.02 3.14 -28.71
C GLU A 73 -2.62 2.46 -27.46
N ASP A 74 -2.51 3.08 -26.29
CA ASP A 74 -3.11 2.58 -25.05
C ASP A 74 -4.64 2.72 -25.05
N LEU A 75 -5.20 3.55 -25.93
CA LEU A 75 -6.65 3.66 -26.06
C LEU A 75 -7.24 2.49 -26.86
N VAL A 76 -6.43 1.77 -27.64
CA VAL A 76 -6.85 0.59 -28.38
C VAL A 76 -7.13 -0.54 -27.38
N GLY A 77 -8.34 -1.10 -27.39
CA GLY A 77 -8.74 -2.17 -26.48
C GLY A 77 -9.27 -1.69 -25.12
N LEU A 78 -9.10 -0.40 -24.78
CA LEU A 78 -9.62 0.15 -23.52
C LEU A 78 -11.15 0.13 -23.45
N PRO A 79 -11.91 0.56 -24.49
CA PRO A 79 -13.38 0.43 -24.48
C PRO A 79 -13.86 -1.00 -24.26
N GLU A 80 -13.26 -1.97 -24.93
CA GLU A 80 -13.59 -3.39 -24.82
C GLU A 80 -13.28 -3.94 -23.43
N TYR A 81 -12.16 -3.50 -22.84
CA TYR A 81 -11.82 -3.85 -21.47
C TYR A 81 -12.82 -3.25 -20.47
N VAL A 82 -13.16 -1.97 -20.60
CA VAL A 82 -14.18 -1.32 -19.77
C VAL A 82 -15.53 -2.00 -19.91
N ALA A 83 -15.94 -2.40 -21.11
CA ALA A 83 -17.18 -3.12 -21.32
C ALA A 83 -17.23 -4.46 -20.55
N LYS A 84 -16.10 -5.19 -20.47
CA LYS A 84 -16.01 -6.42 -19.66
C LYS A 84 -16.13 -6.15 -18.15
N LEU A 85 -15.74 -4.96 -17.69
CA LEU A 85 -15.88 -4.58 -16.28
C LEU A 85 -17.33 -4.33 -15.87
N LYS A 86 -18.23 -4.07 -16.82
CA LYS A 86 -19.66 -3.87 -16.54
C LYS A 86 -20.32 -5.10 -15.91
N GLU A 87 -19.83 -6.30 -16.25
CA GLU A 87 -20.30 -7.56 -15.68
C GLU A 87 -19.79 -7.79 -14.25
N LEU A 88 -18.89 -6.93 -13.76
CA LEU A 88 -18.37 -6.97 -12.40
C LEU A 88 -19.04 -5.86 -11.59
N ASP A 89 -19.45 -6.20 -10.37
CA ASP A 89 -20.03 -5.25 -9.41
C ASP A 89 -18.91 -4.43 -8.74
N LEU A 90 -18.19 -3.62 -9.52
CA LEU A 90 -17.12 -2.75 -9.02
C LEU A 90 -17.71 -1.48 -8.38
N ASP A 91 -17.22 -1.13 -7.18
CA ASP A 91 -17.70 0.06 -6.48
C ASP A 91 -17.22 1.37 -7.12
N ALA A 92 -16.01 1.38 -7.70
CA ALA A 92 -15.46 2.53 -8.40
C ALA A 92 -14.27 2.16 -9.30
N VAL A 93 -13.96 3.05 -10.24
CA VAL A 93 -12.67 3.06 -10.95
C VAL A 93 -11.84 4.28 -10.58
N ILE A 94 -10.51 4.08 -10.48
CA ILE A 94 -9.53 5.14 -10.23
C ILE A 94 -8.84 5.46 -11.55
N ILE A 95 -9.02 6.66 -12.08
CA ILE A 95 -8.48 7.10 -13.38
C ILE A 95 -7.52 8.28 -13.23
N SER A 96 -6.78 8.64 -14.29
CA SER A 96 -5.92 9.82 -14.30
C SER A 96 -6.19 10.80 -15.45
N ASP A 97 -6.90 10.34 -16.49
CA ASP A 97 -6.95 10.99 -17.80
C ASP A 97 -8.40 11.35 -18.20
N PRO A 98 -8.67 12.57 -18.73
CA PRO A 98 -9.98 12.96 -19.23
C PRO A 98 -10.55 12.07 -20.35
N GLY A 99 -9.71 11.53 -21.22
CA GLY A 99 -10.12 10.60 -22.28
C GLY A 99 -10.63 9.28 -21.70
N VAL A 100 -9.88 8.72 -20.74
CA VAL A 100 -10.31 7.54 -19.98
C VAL A 100 -11.62 7.81 -19.23
N LEU A 101 -11.76 8.99 -18.58
CA LEU A 101 -13.02 9.40 -17.94
C LEU A 101 -14.20 9.31 -18.91
N LYS A 102 -14.04 9.91 -20.09
CA LYS A 102 -15.08 9.95 -21.12
C LYS A 102 -15.44 8.55 -21.61
N ILE A 103 -14.45 7.69 -21.85
CA ILE A 103 -14.67 6.30 -22.26
C ILE A 103 -15.45 5.53 -21.19
N VAL A 104 -15.02 5.61 -19.92
CA VAL A 104 -15.72 4.96 -18.79
C VAL A 104 -17.16 5.44 -18.69
N LYS A 105 -17.40 6.75 -18.69
CA LYS A 105 -18.75 7.32 -18.56
C LYS A 105 -19.65 7.02 -19.76
N ASN A 106 -19.11 6.84 -20.96
CA ASN A 106 -19.91 6.45 -22.12
C ASN A 106 -20.36 4.98 -22.06
N ILE A 107 -19.56 4.10 -21.45
CA ILE A 107 -19.81 2.65 -21.44
C ILE A 107 -20.56 2.21 -20.17
N ILE A 108 -20.19 2.81 -19.02
CA ILE A 108 -20.77 2.56 -17.70
C ILE A 108 -21.10 3.92 -17.03
N PRO A 109 -22.17 4.62 -17.46
CA PRO A 109 -22.51 5.96 -16.96
C PRO A 109 -22.60 6.08 -15.43
N GLU A 110 -23.12 5.03 -14.80
CA GLU A 110 -23.34 4.90 -13.36
C GLU A 110 -22.09 4.67 -12.53
N MET A 111 -20.97 4.26 -13.15
CA MET A 111 -19.72 3.95 -12.45
C MET A 111 -19.23 5.16 -11.62
N GLU A 112 -18.99 4.97 -10.32
CA GLU A 112 -18.33 5.98 -9.49
C GLU A 112 -16.87 6.12 -9.96
N VAL A 113 -16.44 7.37 -10.18
CA VAL A 113 -15.08 7.65 -10.66
C VAL A 113 -14.30 8.41 -9.60
N HIS A 114 -13.12 7.87 -9.30
CA HIS A 114 -12.12 8.46 -8.42
C HIS A 114 -10.96 8.98 -9.26
N LEU A 115 -10.41 10.14 -8.92
CA LEU A 115 -9.28 10.73 -9.62
C LEU A 115 -7.97 10.42 -8.90
N SER A 116 -7.08 9.71 -9.59
CA SER A 116 -5.74 9.34 -9.17
C SER A 116 -4.86 10.55 -8.89
N THR A 117 -3.93 10.41 -7.93
CA THR A 117 -2.86 11.39 -7.66
C THR A 117 -2.02 11.73 -8.89
N GLN A 118 -1.99 10.85 -9.91
CA GLN A 118 -1.38 11.12 -11.21
C GLN A 118 -1.98 12.30 -11.95
N ALA A 119 -3.18 12.76 -11.61
CA ALA A 119 -3.76 13.99 -12.14
C ALA A 119 -3.17 15.26 -11.49
N SER A 120 -2.31 15.12 -10.47
CA SER A 120 -1.58 16.22 -9.84
C SER A 120 -2.48 17.34 -9.29
N THR A 121 -3.63 16.98 -8.72
CA THR A 121 -4.61 17.95 -8.21
C THR A 121 -4.13 18.59 -6.91
N THR A 122 -3.88 19.90 -6.96
CA THR A 122 -3.22 20.67 -5.87
C THR A 122 -4.03 21.85 -5.34
N ASN A 123 -5.20 22.14 -5.94
CA ASN A 123 -5.99 23.31 -5.58
C ASN A 123 -7.48 23.05 -5.75
N TYR A 124 -8.29 23.84 -5.05
CA TYR A 124 -9.75 23.68 -5.03
C TYR A 124 -10.40 23.94 -6.40
N ALA A 125 -9.82 24.80 -7.24
CA ALA A 125 -10.37 25.07 -8.57
C ALA A 125 -10.30 23.83 -9.48
N ALA A 126 -9.16 23.12 -9.45
CA ALA A 126 -9.02 21.84 -10.13
C ALA A 126 -9.96 20.77 -9.54
N VAL A 127 -10.12 20.72 -8.21
CA VAL A 127 -11.09 19.81 -7.57
C VAL A 127 -12.51 20.07 -8.08
N ASN A 128 -12.94 21.32 -8.12
CA ASN A 128 -14.28 21.71 -8.56
C ASN A 128 -14.49 21.40 -10.05
N PHE A 129 -13.50 21.65 -10.90
CA PHE A 129 -13.53 21.26 -12.30
C PHE A 129 -13.79 19.75 -12.45
N TRP A 130 -13.04 18.91 -11.75
CA TRP A 130 -13.22 17.45 -11.83
C TRP A 130 -14.56 16.98 -11.25
N TYR A 131 -15.04 17.63 -10.19
CA TYR A 131 -16.38 17.37 -9.66
C TYR A 131 -17.48 17.59 -10.71
N GLU A 132 -17.40 18.69 -11.45
CA GLU A 132 -18.33 19.04 -12.54
C GLU A 132 -18.26 18.01 -13.69
N GLN A 133 -17.09 17.40 -13.93
CA GLN A 133 -16.95 16.30 -14.88
C GLN A 133 -17.49 14.95 -14.36
N GLY A 134 -18.06 14.91 -13.14
CA GLY A 134 -18.69 13.71 -12.57
C GLY A 134 -17.77 12.87 -11.68
N VAL A 135 -16.57 13.35 -11.34
CA VAL A 135 -15.71 12.71 -10.34
C VAL A 135 -16.32 12.90 -8.95
N ARG A 136 -16.27 11.87 -8.10
CA ARG A 136 -16.85 11.89 -6.74
C ARG A 136 -15.83 11.67 -5.62
N ARG A 137 -14.60 11.31 -5.98
CA ARG A 137 -13.47 11.25 -5.05
C ARG A 137 -12.20 11.72 -5.73
N ILE A 138 -11.38 12.50 -5.05
CA ILE A 138 -10.07 12.90 -5.56
C ILE A 138 -8.99 12.47 -4.58
N ILE A 139 -8.02 11.71 -5.09
CA ILE A 139 -6.75 11.44 -4.42
C ILE A 139 -5.84 12.64 -4.68
N LEU A 140 -5.63 13.47 -3.67
CA LEU A 140 -4.84 14.69 -3.84
C LEU A 140 -3.36 14.41 -4.14
N ALA A 141 -2.69 15.42 -4.68
CA ALA A 141 -1.24 15.41 -4.84
C ALA A 141 -0.55 15.25 -3.48
N ARG A 142 0.64 14.62 -3.48
CA ARG A 142 1.38 14.34 -2.23
C ARG A 142 2.23 15.52 -1.75
N GLU A 143 2.31 16.56 -2.56
CA GLU A 143 3.09 17.77 -2.34
C GLU A 143 2.31 18.88 -1.61
N LEU A 144 1.17 18.55 -0.98
CA LEU A 144 0.32 19.49 -0.27
C LEU A 144 0.54 19.43 1.25
N SER A 145 0.48 20.60 1.87
CA SER A 145 0.38 20.73 3.33
C SER A 145 -1.03 20.44 3.85
N LEU A 146 -1.12 20.16 5.14
CA LEU A 146 -2.40 19.93 5.81
C LEU A 146 -3.32 21.16 5.71
N GLU A 147 -2.76 22.37 5.78
CA GLU A 147 -3.52 23.62 5.66
C GLU A 147 -4.07 23.82 4.23
N GLU A 148 -3.28 23.51 3.20
CA GLU A 148 -3.78 23.51 1.82
C GLU A 148 -4.90 22.47 1.62
N ILE A 149 -4.76 21.27 2.21
CA ILE A 149 -5.80 20.23 2.17
C ILE A 149 -7.09 20.72 2.84
N LYS A 150 -7.00 21.37 4.01
CA LYS A 150 -8.17 21.97 4.69
C LYS A 150 -8.84 23.04 3.84
N GLU A 151 -8.04 23.90 3.20
CA GLU A 151 -8.57 24.94 2.30
C GLU A 151 -9.30 24.30 1.10
N ILE A 152 -8.72 23.27 0.50
CA ILE A 152 -9.33 22.52 -0.59
C ILE A 152 -10.67 21.93 -0.15
N ILE A 153 -10.71 21.21 0.97
CA ILE A 153 -11.94 20.60 1.50
C ILE A 153 -13.00 21.68 1.74
N LYS A 154 -12.65 22.79 2.38
CA LYS A 154 -13.58 23.90 2.69
C LYS A 154 -14.19 24.53 1.43
N LYS A 155 -13.43 24.60 0.32
CA LYS A 155 -13.86 25.23 -0.95
C LYS A 155 -14.43 24.23 -1.96
N SER A 156 -14.48 22.94 -1.62
CA SER A 156 -15.04 21.88 -2.45
C SER A 156 -16.53 21.67 -2.17
N PRO A 157 -17.29 21.10 -3.12
CA PRO A 157 -18.66 20.66 -2.88
C PRO A 157 -18.77 19.73 -1.65
N PRO A 158 -19.85 19.83 -0.83
CA PRO A 158 -19.96 19.07 0.43
C PRO A 158 -19.96 17.55 0.28
N ASP A 159 -20.31 17.03 -0.90
CA ASP A 159 -20.34 15.62 -1.25
C ASP A 159 -19.07 15.14 -1.99
N MET A 160 -18.11 16.04 -2.29
CA MET A 160 -16.81 15.65 -2.82
C MET A 160 -15.97 14.96 -1.74
N LYS A 161 -15.56 13.72 -1.99
CA LYS A 161 -14.69 12.96 -1.08
C LYS A 161 -13.23 13.28 -1.37
N ILE A 162 -12.49 13.75 -0.35
CA ILE A 162 -11.04 13.95 -0.46
C ILE A 162 -10.31 12.76 0.16
N GLU A 163 -9.40 12.16 -0.62
CA GLU A 163 -8.54 11.06 -0.22
C GLU A 163 -7.08 11.51 -0.22
N THR A 164 -6.32 11.10 0.80
CA THR A 164 -4.89 11.40 0.88
C THR A 164 -4.08 10.16 1.26
N PHE A 165 -2.81 10.13 0.88
CA PHE A 165 -1.90 9.11 1.38
C PHE A 165 -1.56 9.38 2.84
N VAL A 166 -1.54 8.33 3.65
CA VAL A 166 -1.16 8.40 5.08
C VAL A 166 0.04 7.52 5.41
N HIS A 167 0.35 6.54 4.55
CA HIS A 167 1.43 5.60 4.79
C HIS A 167 2.03 5.07 3.48
N GLY A 168 3.33 4.79 3.48
CA GLY A 168 4.00 4.00 2.44
C GLY A 168 4.96 4.81 1.58
N ALA A 169 5.47 4.18 0.51
CA ALA A 169 6.58 4.73 -0.25
C ALA A 169 6.24 6.05 -0.95
N MET A 170 7.01 7.09 -0.65
CA MET A 170 6.97 8.37 -1.37
C MET A 170 7.74 8.28 -2.67
N CYS A 171 7.30 9.02 -3.69
CA CYS A 171 8.09 9.24 -4.90
C CYS A 171 8.85 10.56 -4.74
N ILE A 172 10.04 10.62 -5.32
CA ILE A 172 10.76 11.88 -5.48
C ILE A 172 10.17 12.75 -6.59
N SER A 173 9.50 12.11 -7.55
CA SER A 173 8.88 12.78 -8.68
C SER A 173 7.47 13.23 -8.31
N TYR A 174 7.09 14.38 -8.86
CA TYR A 174 5.83 15.05 -8.57
C TYR A 174 4.62 14.13 -8.77
N SER A 175 4.00 13.71 -7.66
CA SER A 175 2.89 12.75 -7.60
C SER A 175 3.10 11.49 -8.46
N GLY A 176 4.36 11.04 -8.56
CA GLY A 176 4.76 9.84 -9.30
C GLY A 176 4.98 10.02 -10.80
N ARG A 177 4.92 11.24 -11.33
CA ARG A 177 5.20 11.53 -12.76
C ARG A 177 6.70 11.60 -13.01
N CYS A 178 7.28 10.52 -13.52
CA CYS A 178 8.74 10.35 -13.62
C CYS A 178 9.19 10.17 -15.07
N LEU A 179 10.17 10.98 -15.50
CA LEU A 179 10.85 10.81 -16.79
C LEU A 179 12.17 10.05 -16.69
N LEU A 180 12.77 10.00 -15.49
CA LEU A 180 14.07 9.39 -15.26
C LEU A 180 14.10 7.90 -15.63
N SER A 181 13.02 7.17 -15.36
CA SER A 181 12.92 5.74 -15.71
C SER A 181 13.00 5.52 -17.22
N ASN A 182 12.28 6.34 -17.99
CA ASN A 182 12.26 6.24 -19.45
C ASN A 182 13.59 6.68 -20.06
N TYR A 183 14.16 7.78 -19.56
CA TYR A 183 15.44 8.28 -20.04
C TYR A 183 16.58 7.29 -19.83
N MET A 184 16.63 6.65 -18.66
CA MET A 184 17.78 5.80 -18.28
C MET A 184 17.74 4.41 -18.93
N VAL A 185 16.56 3.79 -19.05
CA VAL A 185 16.43 2.38 -19.50
C VAL A 185 15.19 2.11 -20.35
N SER A 186 14.56 3.15 -20.91
CA SER A 186 13.40 3.03 -21.80
C SER A 186 12.20 2.31 -21.18
N ARG A 187 12.05 2.40 -19.85
CA ARG A 187 10.92 1.85 -19.09
C ARG A 187 10.04 2.98 -18.58
N ASP A 188 8.80 3.08 -19.06
CA ASP A 188 7.90 4.21 -18.78
C ASP A 188 7.16 4.05 -17.45
N ALA A 189 7.57 4.85 -16.46
CA ALA A 189 6.95 4.86 -15.14
C ALA A 189 5.48 5.30 -15.15
N ASN A 190 5.06 6.11 -16.13
CA ASN A 190 3.70 6.66 -16.24
C ASN A 190 2.73 5.69 -16.92
N ARG A 191 3.26 4.63 -17.55
CA ARG A 191 2.51 3.45 -18.04
C ARG A 191 2.69 2.23 -17.12
N GLY A 192 3.20 2.45 -15.91
CA GLY A 192 3.29 1.45 -14.86
C GLY A 192 4.58 0.61 -14.86
N ASP A 193 5.53 0.90 -15.73
CA ASP A 193 6.80 0.19 -15.86
C ASP A 193 7.97 0.96 -15.21
N CYS A 194 7.83 1.31 -13.94
CA CYS A 194 8.87 2.05 -13.21
C CYS A 194 10.11 1.15 -12.98
N ALA A 195 11.27 1.60 -13.46
CA ALA A 195 12.56 0.92 -13.24
C ALA A 195 13.20 1.22 -11.89
N HIS A 196 12.57 2.10 -11.08
CA HIS A 196 13.15 2.61 -9.84
C HIS A 196 14.54 3.23 -10.03
N SER A 197 14.78 3.86 -11.18
CA SER A 197 16.07 4.48 -11.50
C SER A 197 16.49 5.54 -10.50
N CYS A 198 15.54 6.27 -9.90
CA CYS A 198 15.82 7.19 -8.79
C CYS A 198 16.50 6.55 -7.56
N ARG A 199 16.57 5.22 -7.47
CA ARG A 199 17.19 4.48 -6.37
C ARG A 199 18.55 3.89 -6.72
N TRP A 200 19.05 4.14 -7.93
CA TRP A 200 20.37 3.69 -8.35
C TRP A 200 21.46 4.57 -7.75
N ARG A 201 22.71 4.13 -7.89
CA ARG A 201 23.89 4.86 -7.43
C ARG A 201 24.31 5.86 -8.50
N TYR A 202 24.45 7.12 -8.12
CA TYR A 202 24.78 8.22 -9.03
C TYR A 202 25.94 9.02 -8.48
N TYR A 203 26.78 9.54 -9.36
CA TYR A 203 27.75 10.59 -9.06
C TYR A 203 27.35 11.83 -9.86
N LEU A 204 27.30 13.00 -9.22
CA LEU A 204 27.08 14.27 -9.92
C LEU A 204 28.44 14.88 -10.26
N MET A 205 28.66 15.18 -11.53
CA MET A 205 29.85 15.89 -12.00
C MET A 205 29.37 17.14 -12.74
N GLU A 206 29.85 18.31 -12.36
CA GLU A 206 29.62 19.53 -13.13
C GLU A 206 30.45 19.45 -14.42
N GLU A 207 29.84 19.80 -15.56
CA GLU A 207 30.49 19.73 -16.87
C GLU A 207 31.81 20.54 -16.93
N THR A 208 31.86 21.69 -16.26
CA THR A 208 33.03 22.58 -16.22
C THR A 208 34.09 22.14 -15.22
N ARG A 209 33.83 21.08 -14.43
CA ARG A 209 34.77 20.51 -13.45
C ARG A 209 34.91 19.00 -13.67
N PRO A 210 35.44 18.57 -14.83
CA PRO A 210 35.61 17.16 -15.12
C PRO A 210 36.53 16.49 -14.10
N GLY A 211 36.04 15.39 -13.50
CA GLY A 211 36.77 14.66 -12.45
C GLY A 211 36.51 15.18 -11.03
N GLU A 212 35.87 16.33 -10.86
CA GLU A 212 35.34 16.78 -9.56
C GLU A 212 33.90 16.29 -9.41
N TYR A 213 33.74 15.18 -8.70
CA TYR A 213 32.42 14.68 -8.33
C TYR A 213 31.95 15.40 -7.07
N PHE A 214 30.78 16.04 -7.16
CA PHE A 214 30.12 16.60 -5.99
C PHE A 214 29.44 15.45 -5.23
N PRO A 215 29.80 15.20 -3.95
CA PRO A 215 29.10 14.23 -3.15
C PRO A 215 27.70 14.75 -2.87
N VAL A 216 26.70 14.15 -3.51
CA VAL A 216 25.30 14.30 -3.13
C VAL A 216 25.04 13.22 -2.08
N TYR A 217 25.54 13.49 -0.87
CA TYR A 217 25.68 12.63 0.32
C TYR A 217 26.05 11.16 0.08
N GLU A 218 27.17 10.74 0.68
CA GLU A 218 27.84 9.47 0.42
C GLU A 218 28.04 8.67 1.71
N ASP A 219 27.72 7.37 1.67
CA ASP A 219 28.26 6.37 2.59
C ASP A 219 29.25 5.45 1.85
N GLU A 220 29.85 4.48 2.54
CA GLU A 220 30.78 3.52 1.94
C GLU A 220 30.20 2.71 0.77
N LYS A 221 28.88 2.80 0.53
CA LYS A 221 28.15 2.07 -0.52
C LYS A 221 27.77 2.96 -1.71
N GLY A 222 27.97 4.28 -1.64
CA GLY A 222 27.86 5.24 -2.75
C GLY A 222 27.01 6.49 -2.42
N ALA A 223 26.80 7.33 -3.44
CA ALA A 223 26.00 8.56 -3.32
C ALA A 223 24.53 8.36 -3.77
N TYR A 224 23.61 9.04 -3.07
CA TYR A 224 22.15 8.90 -3.25
C TYR A 224 21.48 10.26 -3.52
N PHE A 225 20.92 10.43 -4.73
CA PHE A 225 20.36 11.72 -5.16
C PHE A 225 18.84 11.87 -4.85
N PHE A 226 18.08 10.76 -4.81
CA PHE A 226 16.62 10.80 -4.92
C PHE A 226 15.88 9.76 -4.04
N ASN A 227 16.41 9.48 -2.85
CA ASN A 227 15.87 8.43 -1.98
C ASN A 227 14.94 8.98 -0.91
N SER A 228 13.65 8.99 -1.23
CA SER A 228 12.59 9.41 -0.32
C SER A 228 12.42 8.48 0.88
N LYS A 229 12.25 9.06 2.07
CA LYS A 229 11.68 8.40 3.25
C LYS A 229 10.27 7.90 2.95
N ASP A 230 9.79 6.88 3.68
CA ASP A 230 8.41 6.43 3.54
C ASP A 230 7.48 7.38 4.33
N LEU A 231 6.32 7.73 3.77
CA LEU A 231 5.32 8.52 4.47
C LEU A 231 4.78 7.72 5.65
N CYS A 232 4.63 8.37 6.80
CA CYS A 232 3.92 7.80 7.95
C CYS A 232 3.22 8.91 8.73
N MET A 233 1.90 8.85 8.77
CA MET A 233 1.05 9.79 9.52
C MET A 233 0.37 9.14 10.74
N ILE A 234 0.88 8.00 11.21
CA ILE A 234 0.22 7.19 12.24
C ILE A 234 0.01 7.97 13.56
N GLU A 235 0.98 8.79 13.94
CA GLU A 235 0.94 9.63 15.14
C GLU A 235 0.07 10.89 14.97
N HIS A 236 -0.33 11.20 13.74
CA HIS A 236 -1.01 12.44 13.37
C HIS A 236 -2.46 12.23 12.92
N LEU A 237 -3.03 11.05 13.18
CA LEU A 237 -4.40 10.70 12.78
C LEU A 237 -5.46 11.71 13.25
N PRO A 238 -5.44 12.25 14.49
CA PRO A 238 -6.38 13.28 14.91
C PRO A 238 -6.42 14.49 13.97
N SER A 239 -5.25 15.03 13.63
CA SER A 239 -5.12 16.20 12.75
C SER A 239 -5.66 15.94 11.35
N LEU A 240 -5.50 14.72 10.83
CA LEU A 240 -6.03 14.31 9.53
C LEU A 240 -7.56 14.13 9.55
N ILE A 241 -8.09 13.54 10.62
CA ILE A 241 -9.54 13.35 10.82
C ILE A 241 -10.22 14.71 10.96
N GLU A 242 -9.66 15.60 11.77
CA GLU A 242 -10.18 16.95 12.01
C GLU A 242 -10.10 17.84 10.77
N ALA A 243 -9.12 17.61 9.88
CA ALA A 243 -9.05 18.28 8.59
C ALA A 243 -10.21 17.91 7.65
N GLY A 244 -10.98 16.85 7.95
CA GLY A 244 -12.13 16.43 7.15
C GLY A 244 -11.78 15.51 5.98
N ILE A 245 -10.58 14.92 5.98
CA ILE A 245 -10.17 13.94 4.97
C ILE A 245 -11.11 12.73 5.03
N SER A 246 -11.68 12.35 3.89
CA SER A 246 -12.72 11.32 3.80
C SER A 246 -12.16 9.90 3.69
N ALA A 247 -10.93 9.74 3.18
CA ALA A 247 -10.29 8.44 3.02
C ALA A 247 -8.78 8.51 3.24
N PHE A 248 -8.26 7.53 3.98
CA PHE A 248 -6.84 7.33 4.26
C PHE A 248 -6.31 6.21 3.38
N LYS A 249 -5.43 6.56 2.45
CA LYS A 249 -4.84 5.62 1.50
C LYS A 249 -3.47 5.13 1.98
N ILE A 250 -3.29 3.82 2.06
CA ILE A 250 -2.00 3.18 2.29
C ILE A 250 -1.38 2.81 0.94
N GLU A 251 -0.13 3.22 0.67
CA GLU A 251 0.60 2.77 -0.52
C GLU A 251 1.34 1.46 -0.25
N GLY A 252 1.23 0.49 -1.17
CA GLY A 252 1.90 -0.80 -0.97
C GLY A 252 1.51 -1.94 -1.90
N ARG A 253 1.01 -1.71 -3.12
CA ARG A 253 0.58 -2.83 -4.01
C ARG A 253 1.69 -3.86 -4.28
N MET A 254 2.94 -3.41 -4.32
CA MET A 254 4.10 -4.28 -4.50
C MET A 254 4.66 -4.88 -3.18
N LYS A 255 4.15 -4.46 -2.02
CA LYS A 255 4.59 -4.98 -0.71
C LYS A 255 3.96 -6.36 -0.41
N SER A 256 4.48 -7.05 0.59
CA SER A 256 3.97 -8.38 1.02
C SER A 256 2.58 -8.27 1.67
N SER A 257 1.86 -9.39 1.77
CA SER A 257 0.64 -9.48 2.58
C SER A 257 0.91 -9.17 4.06
N TYR A 258 2.09 -9.55 4.59
CA TYR A 258 2.53 -9.13 5.93
C TYR A 258 2.58 -7.61 6.09
N TYR A 259 3.16 -6.87 5.13
CA TYR A 259 3.13 -5.41 5.16
C TYR A 259 1.71 -4.86 5.24
N VAL A 260 0.83 -5.37 4.36
CA VAL A 260 -0.56 -4.93 4.29
C VAL A 260 -1.29 -5.20 5.61
N ALA A 261 -1.18 -6.41 6.16
CA ALA A 261 -1.81 -6.80 7.42
C ALA A 261 -1.39 -5.89 8.58
N THR A 262 -0.07 -5.74 8.79
CA THR A 262 0.47 -4.98 9.94
C THR A 262 0.09 -3.51 9.86
N VAL A 263 0.25 -2.87 8.69
CA VAL A 263 -0.07 -1.45 8.53
C VAL A 263 -1.58 -1.23 8.64
N VAL A 264 -2.41 -2.03 7.96
CA VAL A 264 -3.87 -1.88 8.03
C VAL A 264 -4.36 -2.07 9.46
N LYS A 265 -3.87 -3.09 10.18
CA LYS A 265 -4.21 -3.32 11.59
C LYS A 265 -3.92 -2.11 12.47
N ALA A 266 -2.71 -1.57 12.36
CA ALA A 266 -2.28 -0.45 13.18
C ALA A 266 -3.15 0.80 12.94
N TYR A 267 -3.37 1.16 11.66
CA TYR A 267 -4.24 2.28 11.32
C TYR A 267 -5.69 2.04 11.72
N ARG A 268 -6.24 0.84 11.47
CA ARG A 268 -7.62 0.48 11.85
C ARG A 268 -7.83 0.65 13.35
N HIS A 269 -6.93 0.08 14.15
CA HIS A 269 -6.99 0.15 15.61
C HIS A 269 -6.97 1.61 16.10
N LEU A 270 -6.04 2.43 15.61
CA LEU A 270 -5.95 3.82 16.04
C LEU A 270 -7.14 4.66 15.58
N ILE A 271 -7.64 4.46 14.36
CA ILE A 271 -8.86 5.14 13.90
C ILE A 271 -10.06 4.70 14.76
N ASP A 272 -10.19 3.41 15.09
CA ASP A 272 -11.26 2.93 15.98
C ASP A 272 -11.15 3.51 17.38
N SER A 273 -9.94 3.52 17.95
CA SER A 273 -9.65 4.11 19.25
C SER A 273 -10.08 5.58 19.29
N TYR A 274 -9.68 6.38 18.29
CA TYR A 274 -10.07 7.79 18.19
C TYR A 274 -11.59 7.97 18.17
N PHE A 275 -12.31 7.18 17.37
CA PHE A 275 -13.77 7.31 17.27
C PHE A 275 -14.54 6.72 18.47
N SER A 276 -13.95 5.78 19.20
CA SER A 276 -14.54 5.22 20.41
C SER A 276 -14.46 6.20 21.59
N LYS A 277 -13.31 6.87 21.74
CA LYS A 277 -13.04 7.80 22.85
C LYS A 277 -12.14 8.97 22.42
N PRO A 278 -12.65 9.96 21.67
CA PRO A 278 -11.82 11.02 21.11
C PRO A 278 -11.01 11.82 22.14
N LYS A 279 -11.59 12.06 23.33
CA LYS A 279 -10.93 12.84 24.41
C LYS A 279 -9.83 12.08 25.14
N GLU A 280 -9.86 10.75 25.09
CA GLU A 280 -8.87 9.85 25.70
C GLU A 280 -7.91 9.27 24.64
N TYR A 281 -8.00 9.74 23.39
CA TYR A 281 -7.18 9.21 22.32
C TYR A 281 -5.70 9.40 22.63
N PHE A 282 -4.97 8.30 22.54
CA PHE A 282 -3.53 8.25 22.67
C PHE A 282 -2.97 7.32 21.61
N CYS A 283 -1.97 7.78 20.87
CA CYS A 283 -1.23 6.93 19.94
C CYS A 283 -0.16 6.17 20.73
N ASP A 284 -0.47 4.94 21.10
CA ASP A 284 0.50 4.04 21.76
C ASP A 284 1.71 3.80 20.85
N GLU A 285 2.92 4.03 21.38
CA GLU A 285 4.20 3.84 20.69
C GLU A 285 4.34 2.42 20.13
N LYS A 286 3.69 1.42 20.75
CA LYS A 286 3.67 0.04 20.25
C LYS A 286 3.25 -0.05 18.79
N TRP A 287 2.34 0.82 18.33
CA TRP A 287 1.86 0.79 16.95
C TRP A 287 2.89 1.30 15.97
N LEU A 288 3.68 2.29 16.38
CA LEU A 288 4.84 2.76 15.62
C LEU A 288 5.89 1.64 15.53
N ASP A 289 6.11 0.90 16.61
CA ASP A 289 7.04 -0.23 16.60
C ASP A 289 6.55 -1.39 15.73
N GLU A 290 5.26 -1.71 15.78
CA GLU A 290 4.65 -2.73 14.91
C GLU A 290 4.83 -2.41 13.43
N ILE A 291 4.61 -1.16 13.00
CA ILE A 291 4.85 -0.79 11.59
C ILE A 291 6.34 -0.73 11.21
N LYS A 292 7.26 -0.62 12.17
CA LYS A 292 8.71 -0.78 11.91
C LYS A 292 9.09 -2.25 11.72
N LYS A 293 8.28 -3.22 12.15
CA LYS A 293 8.54 -4.66 11.94
C LYS A 293 8.32 -5.11 10.49
N VAL A 294 7.75 -4.27 9.62
CA VAL A 294 7.62 -4.56 8.18
C VAL A 294 8.70 -3.86 7.38
N SER A 295 8.91 -4.27 6.12
CA SER A 295 9.88 -3.62 5.24
C SER A 295 9.52 -2.14 5.01
N HIS A 296 10.32 -1.24 5.56
CA HIS A 296 10.12 0.20 5.53
C HIS A 296 11.44 0.95 5.30
N ARG A 297 11.36 2.23 4.95
CA ARG A 297 12.47 3.19 5.09
C ARG A 297 12.16 4.09 6.28
N TYR A 298 13.11 4.92 6.72
CA TYR A 298 12.82 5.93 7.73
C TYR A 298 11.55 6.69 7.38
N PHE A 299 10.80 7.07 8.41
CA PHE A 299 9.53 7.73 8.23
C PHE A 299 9.69 9.24 8.11
N THR A 300 8.76 9.85 7.38
CA THR A 300 8.59 11.29 7.26
C THR A 300 7.09 11.61 7.23
N THR A 301 6.73 12.82 7.66
CA THR A 301 5.38 13.36 7.47
C THR A 301 5.19 13.98 6.07
N GLY A 302 6.23 13.94 5.22
CA GLY A 302 6.18 14.52 3.88
C GLY A 302 5.88 16.02 3.94
N PHE A 303 4.93 16.47 3.12
CA PHE A 303 4.60 17.90 3.00
C PHE A 303 3.57 18.39 4.02
N TYR A 304 3.02 17.50 4.87
CA TYR A 304 1.84 17.83 5.69
C TYR A 304 2.06 18.98 6.67
N PHE A 305 3.25 19.11 7.28
CA PHE A 305 3.50 20.10 8.34
C PHE A 305 4.64 21.07 8.02
N THR A 306 5.66 20.59 7.32
CA THR A 306 6.82 21.40 6.91
C THR A 306 7.07 21.17 5.43
N LYS A 307 7.60 22.19 4.74
CA LYS A 307 8.14 21.96 3.40
C LYS A 307 9.36 21.06 3.54
N PRO A 308 9.40 19.89 2.87
CA PRO A 308 10.54 19.00 2.95
C PRO A 308 11.81 19.71 2.49
N GLY A 309 12.84 19.71 3.32
CA GLY A 309 14.21 20.06 2.99
C GLY A 309 15.03 18.80 2.67
N GLY A 310 16.34 18.89 2.86
CA GLY A 310 17.24 17.74 2.68
C GLY A 310 16.99 16.63 3.71
N GLU A 311 16.69 16.98 4.96
CA GLU A 311 16.54 16.04 6.08
C GLU A 311 15.40 15.02 5.91
N GLU A 312 14.40 15.30 5.09
CA GLU A 312 13.31 14.39 4.75
C GLU A 312 13.70 13.36 3.68
N GLN A 313 14.88 13.50 3.07
CA GLN A 313 15.50 12.49 2.22
C GLN A 313 16.35 11.55 3.07
N ARG A 314 16.58 10.35 2.54
CA ARG A 314 17.46 9.37 3.16
C ARG A 314 18.77 9.30 2.37
N TYR A 315 19.83 9.77 3.00
CA TYR A 315 21.15 9.87 2.39
C TYR A 315 22.13 8.76 2.79
N ASP A 316 21.82 7.99 3.84
CA ASP A 316 22.68 6.91 4.34
C ASP A 316 22.54 5.61 3.52
N SER A 317 21.34 5.26 3.02
CA SER A 317 21.16 4.03 2.23
C SER A 317 19.82 3.93 1.50
N SER A 318 19.81 3.33 0.30
CA SER A 318 18.58 3.01 -0.46
C SER A 318 17.89 1.70 -0.03
N ALA A 319 18.51 0.92 0.86
CA ALA A 319 17.98 -0.38 1.28
C ALA A 319 16.79 -0.26 2.23
N TYR A 320 15.85 -1.19 2.15
CA TYR A 320 14.78 -1.27 3.15
C TYR A 320 15.34 -1.77 4.49
N ILE A 321 14.85 -1.19 5.58
CA ILE A 321 15.01 -1.73 6.93
C ILE A 321 14.03 -2.91 7.05
N LYS A 322 14.54 -4.07 7.45
CA LYS A 322 13.75 -5.29 7.62
C LYS A 322 14.25 -6.08 8.82
N THR A 323 13.62 -5.85 9.96
CA THR A 323 13.95 -6.51 11.23
C THR A 323 13.19 -7.82 11.44
N TYR A 324 12.13 -8.08 10.67
CA TYR A 324 11.37 -9.32 10.73
C TYR A 324 11.13 -9.93 9.35
N ASP A 325 11.13 -11.26 9.33
CA ASP A 325 10.70 -12.06 8.20
C ASP A 325 9.23 -12.45 8.30
N PHE A 326 8.52 -12.37 7.17
CA PHE A 326 7.21 -13.02 7.03
C PHE A 326 7.44 -14.51 6.86
N ALA A 327 7.34 -15.25 7.96
CA ALA A 327 7.76 -16.64 8.03
C ALA A 327 6.66 -17.58 7.51
N GLY A 328 5.40 -17.34 7.87
CA GLY A 328 4.30 -18.21 7.47
C GLY A 328 2.91 -17.59 7.63
N LEU A 329 1.93 -18.23 7.02
CA LEU A 329 0.52 -17.88 7.08
C LEU A 329 -0.28 -19.07 7.60
N ILE A 330 -1.07 -18.88 8.66
CA ILE A 330 -1.97 -19.93 9.16
C ILE A 330 -3.09 -20.16 8.13
N LEU A 331 -3.23 -21.39 7.67
CA LEU A 331 -4.33 -21.83 6.81
C LEU A 331 -5.49 -22.37 7.63
N GLU A 332 -5.18 -23.26 8.59
CA GLU A 332 -6.16 -24.00 9.39
C GLU A 332 -5.62 -24.27 10.79
N TYR A 333 -6.52 -24.56 11.74
CA TYR A 333 -6.16 -24.91 13.11
C TYR A 333 -7.06 -26.04 13.63
N ASP A 334 -6.43 -27.14 14.04
CA ASP A 334 -7.05 -28.24 14.76
C ASP A 334 -6.94 -27.98 16.27
N ALA A 335 -8.08 -27.70 16.88
CA ALA A 335 -8.16 -27.38 18.30
C ALA A 335 -7.95 -28.60 19.22
N ASP A 336 -8.31 -29.81 18.76
CA ASP A 336 -8.22 -31.03 19.57
C ASP A 336 -6.76 -31.44 19.78
N ASN A 337 -5.94 -31.28 18.74
CA ASN A 337 -4.51 -31.60 18.78
C ASN A 337 -3.61 -30.37 18.98
N GLN A 338 -4.19 -29.17 18.97
CA GLN A 338 -3.48 -27.88 19.02
C GLN A 338 -2.48 -27.69 17.88
N ILE A 339 -2.78 -28.22 16.69
CA ILE A 339 -1.89 -28.17 15.52
C ILE A 339 -2.43 -27.17 14.51
N ALA A 340 -1.57 -26.29 14.00
CA ALA A 340 -1.91 -25.41 12.88
C ALA A 340 -1.28 -25.90 11.58
N THR A 341 -2.03 -25.81 10.49
CA THR A 341 -1.54 -25.97 9.12
C THR A 341 -1.11 -24.61 8.60
N ILE A 342 0.11 -24.52 8.08
CA ILE A 342 0.79 -23.26 7.79
C ILE A 342 1.35 -23.30 6.37
N GLU A 343 1.08 -22.27 5.57
CA GLU A 343 1.82 -22.04 4.33
C GLU A 343 3.10 -21.27 4.66
N GLN A 344 4.25 -21.88 4.40
CA GLN A 344 5.55 -21.25 4.55
C GLN A 344 5.69 -20.08 3.56
N LYS A 345 6.23 -18.96 4.05
CA LYS A 345 6.51 -17.74 3.27
C LYS A 345 8.00 -17.44 3.21
N ASN A 346 8.73 -17.75 4.28
CA ASN A 346 10.19 -17.71 4.35
C ASN A 346 10.68 -18.87 5.23
N ARG A 347 11.98 -19.16 5.17
CA ARG A 347 12.57 -20.34 5.83
C ARG A 347 12.31 -20.35 7.34
N ILE A 348 11.83 -21.49 7.84
CA ILE A 348 11.56 -21.75 9.26
C ILE A 348 12.38 -22.97 9.69
N PHE A 349 12.88 -22.94 10.92
CA PHE A 349 13.58 -24.06 11.55
C PHE A 349 12.96 -24.44 12.90
N VAL A 350 13.10 -25.71 13.27
CA VAL A 350 12.93 -26.12 14.66
C VAL A 350 13.94 -25.35 15.52
N GLY A 351 13.47 -24.84 16.64
CA GLY A 351 14.24 -24.00 17.56
C GLY A 351 14.11 -22.50 17.31
N ASP A 352 13.55 -22.06 16.19
CA ASP A 352 13.28 -20.63 15.95
C ASP A 352 12.27 -20.08 16.97
N GLU A 353 12.49 -18.84 17.41
CA GLU A 353 11.49 -18.05 18.13
C GLU A 353 10.65 -17.24 17.13
N ILE A 354 9.34 -17.39 17.21
CA ILE A 354 8.38 -16.78 16.29
C ILE A 354 7.33 -15.96 17.05
N GLU A 355 6.87 -14.88 16.42
CA GLU A 355 5.69 -14.12 16.84
C GLU A 355 4.50 -14.49 15.95
N ILE A 356 3.35 -14.75 16.55
CA ILE A 356 2.10 -15.04 15.85
C ILE A 356 1.08 -13.97 16.22
N PHE A 357 0.40 -13.38 15.22
CA PHE A 357 -0.62 -12.38 15.45
C PHE A 357 -1.79 -12.46 14.46
N GLY A 358 -2.97 -12.07 14.94
CA GLY A 358 -4.21 -11.98 14.16
C GLY A 358 -4.68 -10.53 13.95
N PRO A 359 -5.84 -10.35 13.30
CA PRO A 359 -6.46 -9.04 13.11
C PRO A 359 -6.88 -8.39 14.44
N ASP A 360 -7.47 -9.17 15.35
CA ASP A 360 -8.06 -8.66 16.60
C ASP A 360 -7.18 -8.89 17.85
N ASP A 361 -6.15 -9.73 17.74
CA ASP A 361 -5.31 -10.13 18.88
C ASP A 361 -3.93 -9.47 18.84
N ASP A 362 -3.38 -9.10 20.00
CA ASP A 362 -1.94 -8.83 20.13
C ASP A 362 -1.13 -10.10 19.80
N PHE A 363 0.16 -9.94 19.51
CA PHE A 363 1.01 -11.08 19.19
C PHE A 363 1.34 -11.91 20.44
N PHE A 364 1.67 -13.17 20.26
CA PHE A 364 2.35 -13.99 21.26
C PHE A 364 3.60 -14.64 20.67
N THR A 365 4.57 -14.92 21.52
CA THR A 365 5.81 -15.61 21.13
C THR A 365 5.70 -17.10 21.44
N GLN A 366 6.35 -17.93 20.61
CA GLN A 366 6.65 -19.32 20.95
C GLN A 366 7.94 -19.78 20.26
N LYS A 367 8.60 -20.77 20.86
CA LYS A 367 9.68 -21.50 20.23
C LYS A 367 9.11 -22.69 19.46
N ILE A 368 9.60 -22.92 18.25
CA ILE A 368 9.19 -24.07 17.44
C ILE A 368 9.86 -25.33 18.01
N GLU A 369 9.08 -26.22 18.61
CA GLU A 369 9.62 -27.47 19.17
C GLU A 369 9.72 -28.58 18.14
N LYS A 370 8.70 -28.72 17.28
CA LYS A 370 8.61 -29.73 16.23
C LYS A 370 7.80 -29.19 15.06
N MET A 371 8.12 -29.66 13.87
CA MET A 371 7.35 -29.42 12.65
C MET A 371 7.16 -30.73 11.90
N TRP A 372 6.04 -30.83 11.17
CA TRP A 372 5.76 -31.93 10.26
C TRP A 372 5.42 -31.38 8.87
N ASP A 373 5.70 -32.13 7.83
CA ASP A 373 5.25 -31.79 6.47
C ASP A 373 3.80 -32.24 6.21
N GLU A 374 3.36 -32.16 4.96
CA GLU A 374 2.03 -32.61 4.53
C GLU A 374 1.83 -34.13 4.68
N GLU A 375 2.91 -34.91 4.54
CA GLU A 375 2.87 -36.38 4.64
C GLU A 375 2.86 -36.87 6.10
N GLY A 376 3.29 -36.02 7.03
CA GLY A 376 3.31 -36.29 8.46
C GLY A 376 4.68 -36.67 8.99
N GLU A 377 5.71 -36.54 8.15
CA GLU A 377 7.09 -36.78 8.53
C GLU A 377 7.62 -35.56 9.32
N GLU A 378 8.38 -35.84 10.39
CA GLU A 378 8.98 -34.79 11.22
C GLU A 378 10.13 -34.13 10.45
N ILE A 379 10.15 -32.80 10.40
CA ILE A 379 11.14 -32.01 9.67
C ILE A 379 11.83 -30.99 10.58
N GLU A 380 13.14 -30.82 10.38
CA GLU A 380 13.94 -29.84 11.11
C GLU A 380 13.87 -28.43 10.49
N ALA A 381 13.53 -28.34 9.20
CA ALA A 381 13.46 -27.08 8.47
C ALA A 381 12.42 -27.13 7.35
N ALA A 382 11.82 -25.97 7.07
CA ALA A 382 10.93 -25.72 5.95
C ALA A 382 11.57 -24.72 4.97
N PRO A 383 12.49 -25.17 4.08
CA PRO A 383 13.26 -24.28 3.21
C PRO A 383 12.54 -23.93 1.90
N HIS A 384 11.46 -24.63 1.55
CA HIS A 384 10.80 -24.46 0.26
C HIS A 384 9.66 -23.44 0.33
N ALA A 385 9.64 -22.52 -0.64
CA ALA A 385 8.60 -21.50 -0.72
C ALA A 385 7.22 -22.15 -0.89
N LYS A 386 6.25 -21.75 -0.05
CA LYS A 386 4.89 -22.31 -0.01
C LYS A 386 4.79 -23.78 0.41
N GLN A 387 5.84 -24.35 1.00
CA GLN A 387 5.73 -25.64 1.66
C GLN A 387 4.64 -25.56 2.74
N ILE A 388 3.71 -26.49 2.75
CA ILE A 388 2.77 -26.60 3.85
C ILE A 388 3.43 -27.40 4.96
N ILE A 389 3.36 -26.86 6.16
CA ILE A 389 3.88 -27.49 7.37
C ILE A 389 2.80 -27.48 8.45
N ARG A 390 2.97 -28.39 9.40
CA ARG A 390 2.17 -28.48 10.61
C ARG A 390 3.08 -28.24 11.81
N MET A 391 2.61 -27.45 12.77
CA MET A 391 3.30 -27.29 14.05
C MET A 391 2.30 -27.11 15.18
N LYS A 392 2.71 -27.48 16.40
CA LYS A 392 1.91 -27.27 17.60
C LYS A 392 1.89 -25.78 17.97
N MET A 393 0.76 -25.30 18.43
CA MET A 393 0.56 -23.90 18.85
C MET A 393 0.37 -23.80 20.36
N ALA A 394 1.09 -22.87 20.99
CA ALA A 394 0.98 -22.59 22.41
C ALA A 394 -0.36 -21.95 22.80
N LYS A 395 -1.03 -21.27 21.85
CA LYS A 395 -2.35 -20.66 21.99
C LYS A 395 -3.21 -20.99 20.77
N PRO A 396 -4.56 -20.96 20.89
CA PRO A 396 -5.44 -21.07 19.73
C PRO A 396 -5.13 -19.99 18.69
N VAL A 397 -5.10 -20.39 17.42
CA VAL A 397 -4.90 -19.49 16.27
C VAL A 397 -6.06 -19.64 15.29
N LYS A 398 -6.19 -18.71 14.34
CA LYS A 398 -7.21 -18.77 13.30
C LYS A 398 -6.57 -18.69 11.91
N PRO A 399 -7.28 -19.13 10.86
CA PRO A 399 -6.89 -18.85 9.49
C PRO A 399 -6.57 -17.36 9.30
N TRP A 400 -5.58 -17.08 8.47
CA TRP A 400 -5.05 -15.74 8.19
C TRP A 400 -4.17 -15.10 9.27
N TYR A 401 -3.89 -15.80 10.37
CA TYR A 401 -2.88 -15.33 11.32
C TYR A 401 -1.51 -15.39 10.67
N ILE A 402 -0.67 -14.42 11.00
CA ILE A 402 0.67 -14.29 10.45
C ILE A 402 1.68 -14.79 11.47
N ILE A 403 2.63 -15.58 10.98
CA ILE A 403 3.86 -15.93 11.68
C ILE A 403 4.97 -15.04 11.15
N ARG A 404 5.65 -14.34 12.05
CA ARG A 404 6.86 -13.58 11.75
C ARG A 404 8.00 -13.99 12.67
N LYS A 405 9.22 -13.80 12.19
CA LYS A 405 10.45 -14.16 12.91
C LYS A 405 11.36 -12.94 12.96
N PHE A 406 11.95 -12.66 14.11
CA PHE A 406 12.96 -11.62 14.23
C PHE A 406 14.23 -12.05 13.47
N ASN A 407 14.76 -11.13 12.67
CA ASN A 407 16.02 -11.31 11.95
C ASN A 407 17.10 -10.48 12.62
N GLU A 408 18.05 -11.16 13.26
CA GLU A 408 19.37 -10.62 13.57
C GLU A 408 20.15 -10.48 12.26
N THR A 409 19.84 -9.47 11.46
CA THR A 409 20.64 -9.10 10.26
C THR A 409 21.42 -7.84 10.50
#